data_AF-A0A4Y2AME2-F1
#
_entry.id   AF-A0A4Y2AME2-F1
#
_cell.length_a   1.000
_cell.length_b   1.000
_cell.length_c   1.000
_cell.angle_alpha   90.00
_cell.angle_beta   90.00
_cell.angle_gamma   90.00
#
_symmetry.space_group_name_H-M   'P 1'
#
loop_
_entity.id
_entity.type
_entity.pdbx_description
1 polymer ?
#
loop_
_entity_poly.entity_id
_entity_poly.type
_entity_poly.pdbx_seq_one_letter_code
_entity_poly.pdbx_strand_id
1 'polypeptide(L)' 'MTDLNYTVRLMTKDDVPGTLEVWRQTGMQEGTHCLYTWLEVDKEAFNVAVTDS' A
#
# COMPACT_ATOMS: atom_id res chain seq x y z
N MET A 1 24.35 -3.83 -4.09
CA MET A 1 22.94 -3.48 -3.87
C MET A 1 22.90 -1.97 -3.83
N THR A 2 22.21 -1.35 -4.78
CA THR A 2 21.92 0.09 -4.71
C THR A 2 21.14 0.33 -3.43
N ASP A 3 21.59 1.26 -2.58
CA ASP A 3 20.83 1.68 -1.41
C ASP A 3 19.50 2.26 -1.89
N LEU A 4 18.44 1.45 -1.81
CA LEU A 4 17.10 1.87 -2.17
C LEU A 4 16.58 2.78 -1.06
N ASN A 5 16.58 4.09 -1.31
CA ASN A 5 16.00 5.05 -0.38
C ASN A 5 14.47 4.99 -0.48
N TYR A 6 13.82 4.69 0.64
CA TYR A 6 12.38 4.73 0.77
C TYR A 6 11.97 5.35 2.10
N THR A 7 10.78 5.93 2.13
CA THR A 7 10.12 6.42 3.34
C THR A 7 8.91 5.55 3.63
N VAL A 8 8.70 5.21 4.89
CA VAL A 8 7.48 4.53 5.36
C VAL A 8 6.53 5.57 5.93
N ARG A 9 5.28 5.57 5.47
CA ARG A 9 4.22 6.44 5.99
C ARG A 9 2.87 5.73 6.00
N LEU A 10 1.91 6.31 6.71
CA LEU A 10 0.51 5.89 6.63
C LEU A 10 0.03 5.93 5.18
N MET A 11 -0.73 4.90 4.82
CA MET A 11 -1.38 4.78 3.53
C MET A 11 -2.49 5.82 3.38
N THR A 12 -2.61 6.43 2.21
CA THR A 12 -3.73 7.28 1.83
C THR A 12 -4.58 6.61 0.74
N LYS A 13 -5.75 7.18 0.44
CA LYS A 13 -6.59 6.68 -0.66
C LYS A 13 -5.86 6.72 -2.02
N ASP A 14 -4.95 7.65 -2.21
CA ASP A 14 -4.19 7.79 -3.46
C ASP A 14 -3.18 6.67 -3.67
N ASP A 15 -2.75 5.98 -2.60
CA ASP A 15 -1.82 4.84 -2.67
C ASP A 15 -2.52 3.53 -3.05
N VAL A 16 -3.85 3.49 -3.04
CA VAL A 16 -4.63 2.25 -3.26
C VAL A 16 -4.30 1.62 -4.61
N PRO A 17 -4.29 2.33 -5.76
CA PRO A 17 -3.98 1.72 -7.05
C PRO A 17 -2.58 1.08 -7.08
N GLY A 18 -1.57 1.74 -6.51
CA GLY A 18 -0.21 1.21 -6.44
C GLY A 18 -0.09 -0.01 -5.52
N THR A 19 -0.78 0.03 -4.38
CA THR A 19 -0.83 -1.10 -3.43
C THR A 19 -1.50 -2.32 -4.06
N LEU A 20 -2.59 -2.14 -4.81
CA LEU A 20 -3.27 -3.22 -5.52
C LEU A 20 -2.36 -3.86 -6.58
N GLU A 21 -1.53 -3.09 -7.26
CA GLU A 21 -0.55 -3.63 -8.21
C GLU A 21 0.53 -4.45 -7.51
N VAL A 22 1.05 -3.99 -6.37
CA VAL A 22 1.98 -4.79 -5.54
C VAL A 22 1.31 -6.09 -5.11
N TRP A 23 0.08 -6.03 -4.59
CA TRP A 23 -0.65 -7.21 -4.15
C TRP A 23 -0.92 -8.19 -5.30
N ARG A 24 -1.17 -7.68 -6.51
CA ARG A 24 -1.30 -8.50 -7.71
C ARG A 24 -0.02 -9.28 -8.00
N GLN A 25 1.14 -8.64 -7.85
CA GLN A 25 2.46 -9.24 -8.09
C GLN A 25 2.89 -10.21 -6.98
N THR A 26 2.49 -9.95 -5.74
CA THR A 26 2.84 -10.78 -4.57
C THR A 26 1.82 -11.89 -4.27
N GLY A 27 0.72 -11.98 -5.02
CA GLY A 27 -0.31 -13.00 -4.85
C GLY A 27 -1.35 -12.70 -3.77
N MET A 28 -1.42 -11.46 -3.26
CA MET A 28 -2.38 -11.01 -2.23
C MET A 28 -3.72 -10.51 -2.79
N GLN A 29 -4.16 -11.02 -3.95
CA GLN A 29 -5.33 -10.47 -4.65
C GLN A 29 -6.66 -10.64 -3.90
N GLU A 30 -6.76 -11.60 -2.98
CA GLU A 30 -7.98 -11.88 -2.21
C GLU A 30 -8.39 -10.72 -1.29
N GLY A 31 -7.43 -9.90 -0.82
CA GLY A 31 -7.71 -8.76 0.05
C GLY A 31 -8.04 -7.45 -0.69
N THR A 32 -8.03 -7.44 -2.02
CA THR A 32 -8.18 -6.20 -2.80
C THR A 32 -9.48 -5.45 -2.51
N HIS A 33 -10.57 -6.18 -2.22
CA HIS A 33 -11.88 -5.61 -1.91
C HIS A 33 -11.96 -4.97 -0.51
N CYS A 34 -11.15 -5.39 0.45
CA CYS A 34 -11.24 -4.90 1.83
C CYS A 34 -10.40 -3.64 2.09
N LEU A 35 -9.48 -3.29 1.20
CA LEU A 35 -8.56 -2.15 1.36
C LEU A 35 -9.31 -0.81 1.55
N TYR A 36 -10.34 -0.55 0.73
CA TYR A 36 -11.16 0.66 0.86
C TYR A 36 -11.98 0.66 2.14
N THR A 37 -12.53 -0.49 2.54
CA THR A 37 -13.33 -0.61 3.76
C THR A 37 -12.46 -0.35 4.99
N TRP A 38 -11.26 -0.90 5.02
CA TRP A 38 -10.33 -0.66 6.12
C TRP A 38 -9.92 0.80 6.20
N LEU A 39 -9.61 1.48 5.10
CA LEU A 39 -9.28 2.92 5.14
C LEU A 39 -10.42 3.80 5.69
N GLU A 40 -11.67 3.34 5.63
CA GLU A 40 -12.81 4.06 6.21
C GLU A 40 -13.05 3.75 7.69
N VAL A 41 -12.77 2.51 8.12
CA VAL A 41 -13.00 2.04 9.49
C VAL A 41 -11.78 2.30 10.40
N ASP A 42 -10.58 2.09 9.87
CA ASP A 42 -9.29 2.27 10.53
C ASP A 42 -8.27 2.89 9.56
N LYS A 43 -8.10 4.20 9.70
CA LYS A 43 -7.20 5.00 8.86
C LYS A 43 -5.71 4.71 9.11
N GLU A 44 -5.39 4.01 10.20
CA GLU A 44 -4.01 3.70 10.60
C GLU A 44 -3.63 2.23 10.33
N ALA A 45 -4.56 1.44 9.77
CA ALA A 45 -4.39 0.01 9.52
C ALA A 45 -3.23 -0.34 8.56
N PHE A 46 -2.86 0.57 7.66
CA PHE A 46 -1.87 0.31 6.62
C PHE A 46 -0.79 1.38 6.55
N ASN A 47 0.45 0.89 6.42
CA ASN A 47 1.61 1.70 6.04
C ASN A 47 2.06 1.31 4.63
N VAL A 48 2.60 2.28 3.90
CA VAL A 48 3.22 2.09 2.58
C VAL A 48 4.68 2.52 2.63
N ALA A 49 5.53 1.77 1.93
CA ALA A 49 6.91 2.16 1.65
C ALA A 49 6.95 2.80 0.25
N VAL A 50 7.35 4.07 0.18
CA VAL A 50 7.41 4.85 -1.06
C VAL A 50 8.86 5.27 -1.34
N THR A 51 9.29 5.09 -2.58
CA THR A 51 10.58 5.55 -3.10
C THR A 51 10.39 6.87 -3.84
N ASP A 52 11.39 7.76 -3.81
CA ASP A 52 11.33 9.08 -4.49
C ASP A 52 11.44 9.02 -6.03
N SER A 53 11.30 7.82 -6.63
CA SER A 53 11.53 7.56 -8.06
C SER A 53 10.38 8.01 -8.95
#